data_AF-A0A0A1UQZ5-F1
#
_entry.id   AF-A0A0A1UQZ5-F1
#
_cell.length_a   1.000
_cell.length_b   1.000
_cell.length_c   1.000
_cell.angle_alpha   90.00
_cell.angle_beta   90.00
_cell.angle_gamma   90.00
#
_symmetry.space_group_name_H-M   'P 1'
#
loop_
_entity.id
_entity.type
_entity.pdbx_description
1 polymer ?
#
loop_
_entity_poly.entity_id
_entity_poly.type
_entity_poly.pdbx_seq_one_letter_code
_entity_poly.pdbx_strand_id
1 'polypeptide(L)'
;MSSAMAHTSVVGSPLVTLHVLVERLAQCDLVYSVSILFALCLLTSWIKTFWIFKSRAQHDGPKVPPYWPYTVPSIGPVVTTLSFALSRNPVNWVLSSSLFQHEHPVRVRVINTDMCLTQGPDMVKAVFKNSWTCTMAVLHRFVLGNVFGMSGEALQLYDLDKSGYRHKPMAATAVEPRNRIDHLTYGPMIKFLSGPGMRAFWNRYEMHLAQRLRQLPVGAEWTEMPDLTRVFEADVSHANTDALCGPYLLQRHPNFLEELWKLDRHLDCLFRSTPRVFAPRVYARRDRLLACVKDWRRHAQLNFRDDAVDENGDDPFWGSRVFRQRHALFSDMDHMDADAMAAADFGVIWASTRNSVVAGLWAVLEITSDKDLLRRVRREVAKCRDSSPTGINIALLLENPLLQSIYAEVLRLRVHMLLLRVPLFDNLHIREWVVPRGDLLLMSTTVAHMDPAVWNAGEGGRHPLDSFWAERFLRYEGVPGSGPRRTDGNEAGGSCPARGAGRREDGCPASAGGVSFGIKDVDGSWIPYGGGQRQCPGRHFAKRDIIYTAAVMVTYFDIEPLVDVDSLKMDMRGFGLGTMAVKGVVPFRIRRREVLGW
;
A
#
# COMPACT_ATOMS: atom_id res chain seq x y z
N MET A 1 -103.46 -23.26 -18.43
CA MET A 1 -103.63 -23.43 -19.90
C MET A 1 -102.37 -22.95 -20.59
N SER A 2 -101.98 -23.67 -21.65
CA SER A 2 -100.70 -23.67 -22.37
C SER A 2 -100.24 -22.32 -22.95
N SER A 3 -98.93 -22.02 -22.92
CA SER A 3 -98.08 -21.92 -24.13
C SER A 3 -96.63 -21.52 -23.77
N ALA A 4 -95.66 -22.08 -24.50
CA ALA A 4 -94.22 -21.97 -24.31
C ALA A 4 -93.57 -20.89 -25.20
N MET A 5 -92.40 -20.36 -24.82
CA MET A 5 -91.23 -20.24 -25.71
C MET A 5 -89.93 -19.93 -24.95
N ALA A 6 -88.84 -20.44 -25.50
CA ALA A 6 -87.51 -20.68 -24.95
C ALA A 6 -86.69 -19.47 -24.48
N HIS A 7 -85.92 -19.66 -23.40
CA HIS A 7 -84.67 -18.93 -23.13
C HIS A 7 -83.50 -19.93 -23.22
N THR A 8 -82.66 -19.77 -24.23
CA THR A 8 -81.36 -20.45 -24.35
C THR A 8 -80.27 -19.59 -23.70
N SER A 9 -79.47 -20.23 -22.85
CA SER A 9 -78.27 -19.67 -22.24
C SER A 9 -77.16 -19.53 -23.28
N VAL A 10 -76.42 -18.42 -23.23
CA VAL A 10 -75.12 -18.30 -23.90
C VAL A 10 -74.04 -18.24 -22.83
N VAL A 11 -73.29 -19.33 -22.79
CA VAL A 11 -72.02 -19.52 -22.09
C VAL A 11 -71.01 -18.49 -22.63
N GLY A 12 -70.48 -17.64 -21.75
CA GLY A 12 -69.39 -16.71 -22.08
C GLY A 12 -68.13 -17.48 -22.46
N SER A 13 -67.73 -17.35 -23.72
CA SER A 13 -66.60 -18.06 -24.33
C SER A 13 -65.23 -17.66 -23.74
N PRO A 14 -64.27 -18.59 -23.58
CA PRO A 14 -62.88 -18.30 -23.19
C PRO A 14 -62.13 -17.39 -24.19
N LEU A 15 -62.69 -17.18 -25.40
CA LEU A 15 -62.19 -16.18 -26.35
C LEU A 15 -62.37 -14.75 -25.84
N VAL A 16 -63.40 -14.46 -25.05
CA VAL A 16 -63.64 -13.11 -24.51
C VAL A 16 -62.58 -12.74 -23.47
N THR A 17 -62.14 -13.70 -22.65
CA THR A 17 -61.06 -13.48 -21.68
C THR A 17 -59.70 -13.30 -22.37
N LEU A 18 -59.46 -14.01 -23.49
CA LEU A 18 -58.24 -13.82 -24.29
C LEU A 18 -58.27 -12.49 -25.06
N HIS A 19 -59.43 -12.08 -25.58
CA HIS A 19 -59.57 -10.80 -26.28
C HIS A 19 -59.37 -9.60 -25.34
N VAL A 20 -59.92 -9.66 -24.13
CA VAL A 20 -59.70 -8.62 -23.11
C VAL A 20 -58.24 -8.58 -22.63
N LEU A 21 -57.56 -9.74 -22.56
CA LEU A 21 -56.12 -9.78 -22.24
C LEU A 21 -55.25 -9.23 -23.39
N VAL A 22 -55.60 -9.55 -24.64
CA VAL A 22 -54.93 -9.07 -25.85
C VAL A 22 -55.20 -7.58 -26.10
N GLU A 23 -56.40 -7.07 -25.83
CA GLU A 23 -56.71 -5.64 -25.89
C GLU A 23 -55.99 -4.85 -24.79
N ARG A 24 -55.89 -5.41 -23.57
CA ARG A 24 -55.08 -4.77 -22.51
C ARG A 24 -53.58 -4.79 -22.80
N LEU A 25 -53.07 -5.83 -23.47
CA LEU A 25 -51.68 -5.88 -23.96
C LEU A 25 -51.47 -4.97 -25.18
N ALA A 26 -52.47 -4.78 -26.03
CA ALA A 26 -52.43 -3.85 -27.17
C ALA A 26 -52.52 -2.37 -26.74
N GLN A 27 -53.07 -2.10 -25.55
CA GLN A 27 -53.06 -0.78 -24.90
C GLN A 27 -51.81 -0.52 -24.05
N CYS A 28 -50.89 -1.47 -23.93
CA CYS A 28 -49.61 -1.21 -23.30
C CYS A 28 -48.79 -0.29 -24.23
N ASP A 29 -48.65 0.98 -23.83
CA ASP A 29 -47.80 1.96 -24.50
C ASP A 29 -46.50 1.31 -24.96
N LEU A 30 -46.01 1.68 -26.14
CA LEU A 30 -44.71 1.26 -26.67
C LEU A 30 -43.62 1.26 -25.59
N VAL A 31 -43.69 2.22 -24.66
CA VAL A 31 -42.85 2.32 -23.46
C VAL A 31 -42.91 1.08 -22.55
N TYR A 32 -44.09 0.54 -22.21
CA TYR A 32 -44.23 -0.66 -21.39
C TYR A 32 -43.75 -1.92 -22.11
N SER A 33 -44.10 -2.08 -23.38
CA SER A 33 -43.66 -3.23 -24.18
C SER A 33 -42.14 -3.25 -24.37
N VAL A 34 -41.54 -2.09 -24.66
CA VAL A 34 -40.07 -1.91 -24.71
C VAL A 34 -39.44 -2.12 -23.34
N SER A 35 -40.07 -1.66 -22.25
CA SER A 35 -39.56 -1.85 -20.89
C SER A 35 -39.59 -3.32 -20.45
N ILE A 36 -40.64 -4.07 -20.81
CA ILE A 36 -40.76 -5.50 -20.52
C ILE A 36 -39.73 -6.30 -21.35
N LEU A 37 -39.58 -5.99 -22.65
CA LEU A 37 -38.54 -6.59 -23.49
C LEU A 37 -37.14 -6.30 -22.96
N PHE A 38 -36.88 -5.06 -22.55
CA PHE A 38 -35.60 -4.67 -21.94
C PHE A 38 -35.37 -5.40 -20.61
N ALA A 39 -36.37 -5.47 -19.73
CA ALA A 39 -36.29 -6.20 -18.46
C ALA A 39 -36.06 -7.71 -18.68
N LEU A 40 -36.72 -8.33 -19.67
CA LEU A 40 -36.50 -9.73 -20.05
C LEU A 40 -35.11 -9.95 -20.65
N CYS A 41 -34.59 -9.03 -21.47
CA CYS A 41 -33.21 -9.07 -21.97
C CYS A 41 -32.20 -8.95 -20.83
N LEU A 42 -32.43 -8.06 -19.86
CA LEU A 42 -31.58 -7.92 -18.68
C LEU A 42 -31.65 -9.17 -17.81
N LEU A 43 -32.85 -9.72 -17.57
CA LEU A 43 -33.05 -10.92 -16.77
C LEU A 43 -32.40 -12.14 -17.43
N THR A 44 -32.62 -12.35 -18.73
CA THR A 44 -32.00 -13.48 -19.47
C THR A 44 -30.48 -13.34 -19.57
N SER A 45 -29.96 -12.13 -19.76
CA SER A 45 -28.52 -11.84 -19.73
C SER A 45 -27.93 -12.07 -18.33
N TRP A 46 -28.63 -11.65 -17.28
CA TRP A 46 -28.23 -11.89 -15.89
C TRP A 46 -28.26 -13.37 -15.55
N ILE A 47 -29.36 -14.09 -15.87
CA ILE A 47 -29.49 -15.54 -15.70
C ILE A 47 -28.34 -16.24 -16.44
N LYS A 48 -28.08 -15.90 -17.70
CA LYS A 48 -26.99 -16.48 -18.49
C LYS A 48 -25.63 -16.22 -17.84
N THR A 49 -25.36 -14.99 -17.40
CA THR A 49 -24.09 -14.61 -16.78
C THR A 49 -23.91 -15.30 -15.42
N PHE A 50 -24.98 -15.38 -14.63
CA PHE A 50 -25.01 -16.04 -13.33
C PHE A 50 -24.82 -17.56 -13.44
N TRP A 51 -25.51 -18.21 -14.39
CA TRP A 51 -25.33 -19.63 -14.65
C TRP A 51 -23.96 -19.93 -15.25
N ILE A 52 -23.40 -19.07 -16.11
CA ILE A 52 -22.01 -19.19 -16.60
C ILE A 52 -21.01 -19.02 -15.44
N PHE A 53 -21.25 -18.06 -14.55
CA PHE A 53 -20.43 -17.84 -13.36
C PHE A 53 -20.43 -19.10 -12.47
N LYS A 54 -21.61 -19.68 -12.23
CA LYS A 54 -21.78 -20.89 -11.41
C LYS A 54 -21.25 -22.16 -12.10
N SER A 55 -21.45 -22.33 -13.41
CA SER A 55 -21.05 -23.54 -14.16
C SER A 55 -19.56 -23.56 -14.48
N ARG A 56 -18.95 -22.42 -14.85
CA ARG A 56 -17.50 -22.34 -15.11
C ARG A 56 -16.65 -22.53 -13.86
N ALA A 57 -17.24 -22.35 -12.67
CA ALA A 57 -16.61 -22.73 -11.42
C ALA A 57 -16.46 -24.27 -11.25
N GLN A 58 -17.16 -25.10 -12.04
CA GLN A 58 -17.30 -26.55 -11.80
C GLN A 58 -16.59 -27.51 -12.78
N HIS A 59 -15.80 -27.04 -13.75
CA HIS A 59 -15.09 -27.92 -14.72
C HIS A 59 -13.73 -28.47 -14.24
N ASP A 60 -13.26 -29.59 -14.78
CA ASP A 60 -11.91 -30.12 -14.56
C ASP A 60 -10.90 -29.51 -15.56
N GLY A 61 -9.93 -28.72 -15.06
CA GLY A 61 -8.89 -28.04 -15.84
C GLY A 61 -8.53 -26.64 -15.31
N PRO A 62 -7.47 -25.97 -15.81
CA PRO A 62 -7.12 -24.61 -15.40
C PRO A 62 -8.24 -23.63 -15.79
N LYS A 63 -8.83 -22.94 -14.80
CA LYS A 63 -10.01 -22.09 -14.98
C LYS A 63 -9.62 -20.63 -15.16
N VAL A 64 -10.10 -19.97 -16.20
CA VAL A 64 -10.04 -18.51 -16.25
C VAL A 64 -11.12 -17.95 -15.33
N PRO A 65 -10.80 -17.01 -14.40
CA PRO A 65 -11.79 -16.42 -13.50
C PRO A 65 -13.05 -15.96 -14.23
N PRO A 66 -14.26 -16.25 -13.74
CA PRO A 66 -15.49 -15.84 -14.40
C PRO A 66 -15.69 -14.32 -14.27
N TYR A 67 -16.44 -13.72 -15.19
CA TYR A 67 -16.85 -12.33 -15.04
C TYR A 67 -17.83 -12.19 -13.88
N TRP A 68 -17.67 -11.13 -13.11
CA TRP A 68 -18.56 -10.75 -12.04
C TRP A 68 -19.99 -10.59 -12.58
N PRO A 69 -20.99 -11.28 -11.99
CA PRO A 69 -22.35 -11.29 -12.51
C PRO A 69 -23.11 -10.02 -12.08
N TYR A 70 -22.76 -8.88 -12.68
CA TYR A 70 -23.48 -7.62 -12.47
C TYR A 70 -24.97 -7.78 -12.79
N THR A 71 -25.83 -7.20 -11.95
CA THR A 71 -27.30 -7.19 -12.16
C THR A 71 -27.68 -6.65 -13.54
N VAL A 72 -26.98 -5.59 -13.98
CA VAL A 72 -27.09 -5.03 -15.34
C VAL A 72 -25.71 -5.09 -15.99
N PRO A 73 -25.44 -6.04 -16.90
CA PRO A 73 -24.09 -6.28 -17.42
C PRO A 73 -23.42 -5.08 -18.10
N SER A 74 -24.18 -4.20 -18.76
CA SER A 74 -23.65 -3.03 -19.46
C SER A 74 -23.39 -1.82 -18.55
N ILE A 75 -24.12 -1.70 -17.43
CA ILE A 75 -24.11 -0.51 -16.56
C ILE A 75 -23.41 -0.78 -15.22
N GLY A 76 -23.57 -2.00 -14.68
CA GLY A 76 -23.00 -2.41 -13.41
C GLY A 76 -21.49 -2.18 -13.26
N PRO A 77 -20.65 -2.50 -14.27
CA PRO A 77 -19.22 -2.20 -14.23
C PRO A 77 -18.93 -0.70 -14.05
N VAL A 78 -19.66 0.16 -14.76
CA VAL A 78 -19.51 1.63 -14.69
C VAL A 78 -19.96 2.16 -13.33
N VAL A 79 -21.13 1.74 -12.86
CA VAL A 79 -21.67 2.14 -11.54
C VAL A 79 -20.71 1.74 -10.42
N THR A 80 -20.19 0.51 -10.48
CA THR A 80 -19.22 0.01 -9.49
C THR A 80 -17.95 0.85 -9.52
N THR A 81 -17.39 1.09 -10.70
CA THR A 81 -16.17 1.91 -10.89
C THR A 81 -16.36 3.31 -10.34
N LEU A 82 -17.48 3.98 -10.68
CA LEU A 82 -17.79 5.31 -10.19
C LEU A 82 -18.03 5.33 -8.67
N SER A 83 -18.70 4.31 -8.13
CA SER A 83 -18.94 4.21 -6.68
C SER A 83 -17.63 4.10 -5.89
N PHE A 84 -16.62 3.40 -6.42
CA PHE A 84 -15.29 3.37 -5.83
C PHE A 84 -14.58 4.71 -5.99
N ALA A 85 -14.52 5.25 -7.22
CA ALA A 85 -13.79 6.46 -7.56
C ALA A 85 -14.30 7.71 -6.79
N LEU A 86 -15.61 7.75 -6.49
CA LEU A 86 -16.25 8.84 -5.76
C LEU A 86 -16.39 8.55 -4.25
N SER A 87 -15.92 7.39 -3.77
CA SER A 87 -16.07 7.01 -2.37
C SER A 87 -15.27 7.95 -1.45
N ARG A 88 -15.95 8.52 -0.45
CA ARG A 88 -15.30 9.27 0.65
C ARG A 88 -14.67 8.35 1.69
N ASN A 89 -15.03 7.06 1.69
CA ASN A 89 -14.49 6.05 2.59
C ASN A 89 -14.17 4.77 1.78
N PRO A 90 -13.04 4.76 1.04
CA PRO A 90 -12.65 3.63 0.20
C PRO A 90 -12.33 2.37 1.00
N VAL A 91 -11.89 2.49 2.26
CA VAL A 91 -11.70 1.35 3.16
C VAL A 91 -13.02 0.62 3.39
N ASN A 92 -14.06 1.34 3.85
CA ASN A 92 -15.37 0.74 4.05
C ASN A 92 -15.95 0.19 2.74
N TRP A 93 -15.81 0.93 1.63
CA TRP A 93 -16.28 0.46 0.33
C TRP A 93 -15.65 -0.88 -0.06
N VAL A 94 -14.34 -1.04 0.09
CA VAL A 94 -13.65 -2.29 -0.24
C VAL A 94 -14.08 -3.43 0.69
N LEU A 95 -14.22 -3.18 1.99
CA LEU A 95 -14.61 -4.21 2.96
C LEU A 95 -16.08 -4.63 2.84
N SER A 96 -16.97 -3.72 2.43
CA SER A 96 -18.41 -4.00 2.27
C SER A 96 -18.79 -4.46 0.86
N SER A 97 -17.91 -4.28 -0.13
CA SER A 97 -18.22 -4.60 -1.53
C SER A 97 -18.20 -6.11 -1.73
N SER A 98 -19.27 -6.63 -2.34
CA SER A 98 -19.37 -8.05 -2.69
C SER A 98 -18.22 -8.49 -3.60
N LEU A 99 -17.63 -7.59 -4.40
CA LEU A 99 -16.43 -7.90 -5.21
C LEU A 99 -15.25 -8.47 -4.41
N PHE A 100 -15.16 -8.10 -3.14
CA PHE A 100 -14.12 -8.53 -2.22
C PHE A 100 -14.66 -9.48 -1.13
N GLN A 101 -15.77 -10.17 -1.38
CA GLN A 101 -16.36 -11.13 -0.44
C GLN A 101 -16.51 -12.54 -1.05
N HIS A 102 -15.70 -12.87 -2.06
CA HIS A 102 -15.68 -14.20 -2.70
C HIS A 102 -14.41 -14.98 -2.41
N GLU A 103 -14.56 -16.30 -2.35
CA GLU A 103 -13.46 -17.23 -2.08
C GLU A 103 -12.54 -17.45 -3.29
N HIS A 104 -13.05 -17.21 -4.51
CA HIS A 104 -12.34 -17.43 -5.75
C HIS A 104 -12.07 -16.12 -6.50
N PRO A 105 -11.02 -16.06 -7.35
CA PRO A 105 -10.78 -14.90 -8.19
C PRO A 105 -11.94 -14.61 -9.15
N VAL A 106 -12.18 -13.34 -9.45
CA VAL A 106 -13.25 -12.88 -10.35
C VAL A 106 -12.73 -11.85 -11.34
N ARG A 107 -13.33 -11.76 -12.54
CA ARG A 107 -13.05 -10.69 -13.50
C ARG A 107 -14.07 -9.58 -13.43
N VAL A 108 -13.60 -8.35 -13.34
CA VAL A 108 -14.41 -7.14 -13.43
C VAL A 108 -13.96 -6.32 -14.63
N ARG A 109 -14.88 -5.54 -15.20
CA ARG A 109 -14.55 -4.55 -16.22
C ARG A 109 -14.51 -3.18 -15.57
N VAL A 110 -13.39 -2.48 -15.69
CA VAL A 110 -13.24 -1.10 -15.22
C VAL A 110 -13.02 -0.24 -16.45
N ILE A 111 -14.03 0.52 -16.83
CA ILE A 111 -14.08 1.26 -18.10
C ILE A 111 -13.90 0.29 -19.28
N ASN A 112 -12.72 0.26 -19.89
CA ASN A 112 -12.38 -0.57 -21.05
C ASN A 112 -11.27 -1.59 -20.73
N THR A 113 -10.97 -1.81 -19.46
CA THR A 113 -9.92 -2.73 -19.01
C THR A 113 -10.53 -3.83 -18.18
N ASP A 114 -10.28 -5.08 -18.57
CA ASP A 114 -10.63 -6.24 -17.77
C ASP A 114 -9.57 -6.45 -16.68
N MET A 115 -10.03 -6.63 -15.44
CA MET A 115 -9.19 -6.82 -14.27
C MET A 115 -9.64 -8.06 -13.50
N CYS A 116 -8.70 -8.92 -13.14
CA CYS A 116 -8.90 -10.01 -12.20
C CYS A 116 -8.75 -9.46 -10.77
N LEU A 117 -9.69 -9.77 -9.89
CA LEU A 117 -9.60 -9.51 -8.45
C LEU A 117 -9.36 -10.84 -7.74
N THR A 118 -8.46 -10.84 -6.76
CA THR A 118 -8.25 -12.00 -5.88
C THR A 118 -7.91 -11.59 -4.47
N GLN A 119 -8.18 -12.49 -3.53
CA GLN A 119 -8.07 -12.26 -2.09
C GLN A 119 -7.98 -13.58 -1.32
N GLY A 120 -7.77 -13.47 -0.02
CA GLY A 120 -7.61 -14.60 0.88
C GLY A 120 -6.15 -15.07 0.94
N PRO A 121 -5.70 -15.57 2.10
CA PRO A 121 -4.27 -15.80 2.35
C PRO A 121 -3.65 -16.76 1.33
N ASP A 122 -4.38 -17.79 0.95
CA ASP A 122 -3.87 -18.83 0.08
C ASP A 122 -3.78 -18.44 -1.40
N MET A 123 -4.77 -17.69 -1.90
CA MET A 123 -4.72 -17.16 -3.26
C MET A 123 -3.60 -16.13 -3.38
N VAL A 124 -3.47 -15.24 -2.37
CA VAL A 124 -2.38 -14.26 -2.29
C VAL A 124 -1.00 -14.94 -2.29
N LYS A 125 -0.80 -15.99 -1.47
CA LYS A 125 0.43 -16.80 -1.49
C LYS A 125 0.69 -17.41 -2.86
N ALA A 126 -0.33 -17.96 -3.52
CA ALA A 126 -0.19 -18.54 -4.86
C ALA A 126 0.21 -17.48 -5.90
N VAL A 127 -0.39 -16.28 -5.85
CA VAL A 127 -0.01 -15.14 -6.69
C VAL A 127 1.44 -14.77 -6.46
N PHE A 128 1.87 -14.62 -5.19
CA PHE A 128 3.25 -14.23 -4.88
C PHE A 128 4.26 -15.28 -5.33
N LYS A 129 3.97 -16.57 -5.12
CA LYS A 129 4.80 -17.69 -5.60
C LYS A 129 4.98 -17.66 -7.11
N ASN A 130 3.93 -17.34 -7.86
CA ASN A 130 3.96 -17.33 -9.33
C ASN A 130 4.21 -15.94 -9.96
N SER A 131 4.37 -14.89 -9.15
CA SER A 131 4.60 -13.51 -9.61
C SER A 131 5.88 -13.30 -10.43
N TRP A 132 6.75 -14.31 -10.49
CA TRP A 132 7.89 -14.31 -11.39
C TRP A 132 7.50 -14.16 -12.86
N THR A 133 6.26 -14.54 -13.23
CA THR A 133 5.72 -14.39 -14.59
C THR A 133 5.34 -12.95 -14.91
N CYS A 134 5.31 -12.05 -13.93
CA CYS A 134 4.72 -10.73 -14.09
C CYS A 134 5.73 -9.61 -14.37
N THR A 135 5.26 -8.57 -15.07
CA THR A 135 5.96 -7.29 -15.25
C THR A 135 5.36 -6.17 -14.39
N MET A 136 6.20 -5.17 -14.09
CA MET A 136 5.80 -3.89 -13.51
C MET A 136 5.96 -2.71 -14.50
N ALA A 137 6.43 -2.98 -15.73
CA ALA A 137 6.70 -1.94 -16.73
C ALA A 137 5.47 -1.08 -17.04
N VAL A 138 4.28 -1.69 -17.11
CA VAL A 138 3.01 -0.98 -17.31
C VAL A 138 2.74 0.03 -16.19
N LEU A 139 2.99 -0.35 -14.94
CA LEU A 139 2.83 0.55 -13.79
C LEU A 139 3.91 1.63 -13.78
N HIS A 140 5.16 1.28 -14.05
CA HIS A 140 6.25 2.26 -14.12
C HIS A 140 5.99 3.31 -15.20
N ARG A 141 5.56 2.90 -16.41
CA ARG A 141 5.15 3.81 -17.47
C ARG A 141 4.08 4.79 -17.00
N PHE A 142 3.02 4.27 -16.37
CA PHE A 142 1.93 5.09 -15.84
C PHE A 142 2.43 6.10 -14.80
N VAL A 143 3.16 5.63 -13.81
CA VAL A 143 3.64 6.45 -12.69
C VAL A 143 4.65 7.50 -13.17
N LEU A 144 5.62 7.11 -14.00
CA LEU A 144 6.65 8.02 -14.50
C LEU A 144 6.06 9.10 -15.40
N GLY A 145 5.12 8.76 -16.29
CA GLY A 145 4.47 9.73 -17.16
C GLY A 145 3.49 10.64 -16.42
N ASN A 146 2.53 10.05 -15.70
CA ASN A 146 1.41 10.81 -15.14
C ASN A 146 1.77 11.50 -13.83
N VAL A 147 2.65 10.90 -13.02
CA VAL A 147 2.98 11.40 -11.68
C VAL A 147 4.28 12.18 -11.69
N PHE A 148 5.36 11.64 -12.25
CA PHE A 148 6.69 12.25 -12.16
C PHE A 148 7.11 13.07 -13.38
N GLY A 149 6.33 13.03 -14.47
CA GLY A 149 6.49 13.95 -15.59
C GLY A 149 7.51 13.53 -16.65
N MET A 150 7.81 12.24 -16.76
CA MET A 150 8.62 11.70 -17.85
C MET A 150 7.98 12.01 -19.21
N SER A 151 8.82 12.38 -20.19
CA SER A 151 8.37 12.76 -21.53
C SER A 151 7.74 11.58 -22.27
N GLY A 152 6.80 11.88 -23.18
CA GLY A 152 6.16 10.87 -24.01
C GLY A 152 7.15 10.07 -24.87
N GLU A 153 8.21 10.72 -25.32
CA GLU A 153 9.31 10.10 -26.09
C GLU A 153 10.05 9.05 -25.27
N ALA A 154 10.47 9.39 -24.05
CA ALA A 154 11.12 8.43 -23.15
C ALA A 154 10.19 7.27 -22.74
N LEU A 155 8.89 7.55 -22.56
CA LEU A 155 7.90 6.52 -22.20
C LEU A 155 7.72 5.45 -23.30
N GLN A 156 8.09 5.74 -24.55
CA GLN A 156 8.06 4.74 -25.63
C GLN A 156 8.97 3.55 -25.32
N LEU A 157 10.06 3.73 -24.57
CA LEU A 157 10.91 2.61 -24.13
C LEU A 157 10.11 1.58 -23.33
N TYR A 158 9.22 2.02 -22.44
CA TYR A 158 8.40 1.11 -21.65
C TYR A 158 7.31 0.44 -22.49
N ASP A 159 6.80 1.14 -23.51
CA ASP A 159 5.81 0.57 -24.44
C ASP A 159 6.45 -0.50 -25.34
N LEU A 160 7.68 -0.27 -25.80
CA LEU A 160 8.40 -1.15 -26.70
C LEU A 160 9.09 -2.32 -25.98
N ASP A 161 9.50 -2.16 -24.72
CA ASP A 161 10.15 -3.23 -23.97
C ASP A 161 9.16 -4.35 -23.60
N LYS A 162 9.13 -5.39 -24.44
CA LYS A 162 8.43 -6.66 -24.17
C LYS A 162 9.37 -7.77 -23.70
N SER A 163 10.66 -7.47 -23.51
CA SER A 163 11.69 -8.45 -23.15
C SER A 163 11.61 -8.91 -21.70
N GLY A 164 11.06 -8.04 -20.83
CA GLY A 164 10.85 -8.26 -19.40
C GLY A 164 12.13 -8.23 -18.56
N TYR A 165 11.95 -8.23 -17.24
CA TYR A 165 13.03 -8.00 -16.25
C TYR A 165 14.14 -9.06 -16.13
N ARG A 166 14.01 -10.23 -16.76
CA ARG A 166 14.94 -11.37 -16.57
C ARG A 166 16.24 -11.16 -17.33
N HIS A 167 17.33 -11.81 -16.92
CA HIS A 167 18.57 -11.76 -17.69
C HIS A 167 18.38 -12.27 -19.12
N LYS A 168 17.82 -13.47 -19.27
CA LYS A 168 17.39 -13.98 -20.59
C LYS A 168 16.10 -13.27 -21.00
N PRO A 169 16.08 -12.54 -22.13
CA PRO A 169 14.87 -11.89 -22.62
C PRO A 169 13.82 -12.93 -23.03
N MET A 170 12.56 -12.50 -23.09
CA MET A 170 11.52 -13.29 -23.77
C MET A 170 11.90 -13.53 -25.24
N ALA A 171 11.65 -14.75 -25.71
CA ALA A 171 11.89 -15.14 -27.09
C ALA A 171 11.12 -14.23 -28.06
N ALA A 172 11.72 -13.95 -29.22
CA ALA A 172 11.15 -13.12 -30.29
C ALA A 172 10.83 -11.65 -29.91
N THR A 173 11.56 -11.07 -28.94
CA THR A 173 11.46 -9.64 -28.64
C THR A 173 12.55 -8.86 -29.38
N ALA A 174 12.14 -7.93 -30.26
CA ALA A 174 13.03 -7.08 -31.06
C ALA A 174 13.46 -5.83 -30.28
N VAL A 175 14.00 -6.01 -29.08
CA VAL A 175 14.44 -4.90 -28.22
C VAL A 175 15.95 -4.98 -28.05
N GLU A 176 16.64 -3.90 -28.42
CA GLU A 176 18.09 -3.79 -28.24
C GLU A 176 18.48 -3.98 -26.76
N PRO A 177 19.58 -4.68 -26.44
CA PRO A 177 19.97 -4.97 -25.06
C PRO A 177 20.03 -3.75 -24.15
N ARG A 178 20.51 -2.60 -24.67
CA ARG A 178 20.59 -1.33 -23.93
C ARG A 178 19.24 -0.69 -23.62
N ASN A 179 18.18 -1.04 -24.36
CA ASN A 179 16.81 -0.51 -24.19
C ASN A 179 15.89 -1.43 -23.38
N ARG A 180 16.41 -2.50 -22.78
CA ARG A 180 15.64 -3.44 -21.94
C ARG A 180 15.34 -2.84 -20.57
N ILE A 181 14.51 -1.79 -20.55
CA ILE A 181 14.30 -0.93 -19.38
C ILE A 181 13.76 -1.67 -18.15
N ASP A 182 12.85 -2.65 -18.28
CA ASP A 182 12.36 -3.43 -17.12
C ASP A 182 13.50 -4.26 -16.51
N HIS A 183 14.43 -4.79 -17.31
CA HIS A 183 15.60 -5.53 -16.82
C HIS A 183 16.63 -4.60 -16.17
N LEU A 184 16.99 -3.54 -16.89
CA LEU A 184 18.08 -2.64 -16.55
C LEU A 184 17.78 -1.77 -15.32
N THR A 185 16.51 -1.41 -15.10
CA THR A 185 16.12 -0.62 -13.92
C THR A 185 15.81 -1.45 -12.68
N TYR A 186 15.35 -2.70 -12.85
CA TYR A 186 14.94 -3.56 -11.74
C TYR A 186 16.12 -4.12 -10.95
N GLY A 187 17.08 -4.75 -11.65
CA GLY A 187 18.20 -5.47 -11.01
C GLY A 187 19.09 -4.60 -10.13
N PRO A 188 19.65 -3.48 -10.65
CA PRO A 188 20.53 -2.60 -9.89
C PRO A 188 19.88 -2.01 -8.64
N MET A 189 18.61 -1.59 -8.72
CA MET A 189 17.88 -1.04 -7.57
C MET A 189 17.69 -2.08 -6.47
N ILE A 190 17.35 -3.32 -6.82
CA ILE A 190 17.26 -4.41 -5.84
C ILE A 190 18.62 -4.73 -5.24
N LYS A 191 19.68 -4.77 -6.06
CA LYS A 191 21.04 -5.03 -5.58
C LYS A 191 21.50 -3.94 -4.60
N PHE A 192 21.15 -2.68 -4.85
CA PHE A 192 21.41 -1.58 -3.91
C PHE A 192 20.59 -1.75 -2.62
N LEU A 193 19.28 -2.01 -2.74
CA LEU A 193 18.34 -2.09 -1.61
C LEU A 193 18.27 -3.47 -0.94
N SER A 194 19.19 -4.38 -1.22
CA SER A 194 19.25 -5.69 -0.55
C SER A 194 20.68 -6.23 -0.43
N GLY A 195 21.68 -5.50 -0.95
CA GLY A 195 23.09 -5.89 -0.94
C GLY A 195 23.96 -4.98 -0.06
N PRO A 196 25.31 -5.10 -0.17
CA PRO A 196 26.24 -4.39 0.70
C PRO A 196 26.13 -2.86 0.69
N GLY A 197 25.75 -2.27 -0.46
CA GLY A 197 25.56 -0.82 -0.58
C GLY A 197 24.45 -0.25 0.32
N MET A 198 23.53 -1.10 0.77
CA MET A 198 22.47 -0.71 1.71
C MET A 198 23.02 -0.34 3.09
N ARG A 199 24.12 -0.97 3.51
CA ARG A 199 24.70 -0.76 4.85
C ARG A 199 25.27 0.65 5.00
N ALA A 200 26.01 1.14 4.00
CA ALA A 200 26.55 2.49 4.01
C ALA A 200 25.44 3.55 4.04
N PHE A 201 24.41 3.36 3.22
CA PHE A 201 23.19 4.19 3.23
C PHE A 201 22.52 4.21 4.60
N TRP A 202 22.32 3.05 5.24
CA TRP A 202 21.74 2.97 6.59
C TRP A 202 22.55 3.72 7.63
N ASN A 203 23.86 3.52 7.66
CA ASN A 203 24.74 4.18 8.63
C ASN A 203 24.64 5.71 8.50
N ARG A 204 24.68 6.24 7.26
CA ARG A 204 24.48 7.68 7.01
C ARG A 204 23.12 8.14 7.51
N TYR A 205 22.06 7.43 7.15
CA TYR A 205 20.70 7.76 7.57
C TYR A 205 20.57 7.83 9.09
N GLU A 206 21.04 6.82 9.80
CA GLU A 206 20.95 6.72 11.26
C GLU A 206 21.71 7.87 11.94
N MET A 207 22.93 8.16 11.47
CA MET A 207 23.73 9.29 11.97
C MET A 207 23.05 10.63 11.70
N HIS A 208 22.57 10.86 10.48
CA HIS A 208 21.90 12.10 10.10
C HIS A 208 20.63 12.31 10.93
N LEU A 209 19.80 11.27 11.11
CA LEU A 209 18.59 11.37 11.91
C LEU A 209 18.91 11.69 13.37
N ALA A 210 19.84 10.95 13.99
CA ALA A 210 20.24 11.20 15.36
C ALA A 210 20.77 12.63 15.55
N GLN A 211 21.61 13.10 14.64
CA GLN A 211 22.16 14.46 14.68
C GLN A 211 21.06 15.52 14.56
N ARG A 212 20.15 15.38 13.58
CA ARG A 212 19.04 16.33 13.38
C ARG A 212 18.14 16.39 14.61
N LEU A 213 17.75 15.24 15.17
CA LEU A 213 16.92 15.19 16.36
C LEU A 213 17.65 15.75 17.59
N ARG A 214 18.96 15.54 17.73
CA ARG A 214 19.75 16.21 18.79
C ARG A 214 19.74 17.73 18.64
N GLN A 215 19.75 18.25 17.42
CA GLN A 215 19.77 19.68 17.11
C GLN A 215 18.39 20.35 17.10
N LEU A 216 17.29 19.60 17.29
CA LEU A 216 15.96 20.20 17.43
C LEU A 216 15.97 21.24 18.57
N PRO A 217 15.38 22.44 18.36
CA PRO A 217 15.39 23.54 19.33
C PRO A 217 14.38 23.29 20.46
N VAL A 218 14.58 22.19 21.19
CA VAL A 218 13.74 21.70 22.29
C VAL A 218 14.63 21.52 23.52
N GLY A 219 14.31 22.27 24.59
CA GLY A 219 14.97 22.23 25.89
C GLY A 219 14.34 21.23 26.86
N ALA A 220 14.71 21.30 28.14
CA ALA A 220 14.13 20.46 29.20
C ALA A 220 12.69 20.86 29.57
N GLU A 221 12.29 22.10 29.27
CA GLU A 221 10.95 22.61 29.51
C GLU A 221 9.94 22.15 28.44
N TRP A 222 8.70 21.93 28.87
CA TRP A 222 7.60 21.61 27.96
C TRP A 222 7.35 22.77 26.99
N THR A 223 7.42 22.47 25.69
CA THR A 223 7.14 23.40 24.61
C THR A 223 5.98 22.88 23.78
N GLU A 224 4.94 23.68 23.57
CA GLU A 224 3.85 23.36 22.67
C GLU A 224 4.25 23.67 21.22
N MET A 225 3.93 22.75 20.31
CA MET A 225 4.20 22.85 18.89
C MET A 225 2.94 22.54 18.09
N PRO A 226 2.70 23.24 16.97
CA PRO A 226 1.40 23.21 16.31
C PRO A 226 1.12 21.90 15.57
N ASP A 227 2.15 21.17 15.14
CA ASP A 227 1.97 20.02 14.25
C ASP A 227 3.16 19.05 14.26
N LEU A 228 2.99 17.88 14.85
CA LEU A 228 4.01 16.83 14.91
C LEU A 228 4.35 16.28 13.52
N THR A 229 3.40 16.32 12.57
CA THR A 229 3.65 15.83 11.21
C THR A 229 4.85 16.55 10.58
N ARG A 230 5.03 17.85 10.88
CA ARG A 230 6.12 18.67 10.34
C ARG A 230 7.50 18.21 10.78
N VAL A 231 7.66 17.68 11.99
CA VAL A 231 8.94 17.13 12.46
C VAL A 231 9.35 15.93 11.61
N PHE A 232 8.39 15.08 11.23
CA PHE A 232 8.64 13.94 10.37
C PHE A 232 8.85 14.36 8.90
N GLU A 233 7.99 15.25 8.39
CA GLU A 233 8.07 15.78 7.04
C GLU A 233 9.38 16.55 6.80
N ALA A 234 9.91 17.25 7.82
CA ALA A 234 11.15 18.00 7.73
C ALA A 234 12.37 17.14 8.10
N ASP A 235 12.45 16.63 9.33
CA ASP A 235 13.70 16.09 9.87
C ASP A 235 13.99 14.65 9.44
N VAL A 236 12.98 13.78 9.50
CA VAL A 236 13.13 12.37 9.09
C VAL A 236 13.34 12.29 7.57
N SER A 237 12.56 13.07 6.82
CA SER A 237 12.68 13.15 5.36
C SER A 237 14.02 13.73 4.91
N HIS A 238 14.57 14.70 5.65
CA HIS A 238 15.89 15.29 5.35
C HIS A 238 17.02 14.30 5.62
N ALA A 239 17.00 13.60 6.75
CA ALA A 239 18.00 12.57 7.05
C ALA A 239 18.03 11.48 5.95
N ASN A 240 16.85 11.05 5.50
CA ASN A 240 16.70 10.07 4.43
C ASN A 240 17.18 10.59 3.08
N THR A 241 16.70 11.76 2.66
CA THR A 241 17.01 12.34 1.35
C THR A 241 18.50 12.65 1.23
N ASP A 242 19.14 13.19 2.28
CA ASP A 242 20.59 13.43 2.27
C ASP A 242 21.40 12.13 2.28
N ALA A 243 20.98 11.13 3.06
CA ALA A 243 21.68 9.85 3.06
C ALA A 243 21.63 9.17 1.68
N LEU A 244 20.53 9.37 0.96
CA LEU A 244 20.29 8.78 -0.35
C LEU A 244 20.94 9.58 -1.49
N CYS A 245 20.75 10.89 -1.54
CA CYS A 245 21.12 11.78 -2.66
C CYS A 245 22.40 12.58 -2.42
N GLY A 246 22.95 12.51 -1.21
CA GLY A 246 24.01 13.42 -0.79
C GLY A 246 23.44 14.80 -0.43
N PRO A 247 24.28 15.68 0.13
CA PRO A 247 23.82 16.96 0.69
C PRO A 247 23.34 17.96 -0.36
N TYR A 248 23.82 17.88 -1.61
CA TYR A 248 23.64 18.99 -2.55
C TYR A 248 22.21 19.17 -3.07
N LEU A 249 21.35 18.13 -3.06
CA LEU A 249 19.95 18.31 -3.43
C LEU A 249 19.26 19.32 -2.50
N LEU A 250 19.41 19.12 -1.18
CA LEU A 250 18.77 19.97 -0.17
C LEU A 250 19.52 21.29 0.05
N GLN A 251 20.85 21.32 -0.10
CA GLN A 251 21.61 22.59 -0.04
C GLN A 251 21.23 23.54 -1.19
N ARG A 252 21.05 23.01 -2.40
CA ARG A 252 20.67 23.81 -3.58
C ARG A 252 19.19 24.15 -3.59
N HIS A 253 18.36 23.28 -3.01
CA HIS A 253 16.92 23.48 -2.94
C HIS A 253 16.40 23.27 -1.50
N PRO A 254 16.62 24.25 -0.59
CA PRO A 254 16.26 24.10 0.83
C PRO A 254 14.76 23.82 1.08
N ASN A 255 13.89 24.32 0.19
CA ASN A 255 12.44 24.13 0.29
C ASN A 255 11.93 22.87 -0.45
N PHE A 256 12.83 22.03 -0.96
CA PHE A 256 12.46 20.86 -1.77
C PHE A 256 11.51 19.91 -1.03
N LEU A 257 11.83 19.55 0.22
CA LEU A 257 11.00 18.62 1.00
C LEU A 257 9.65 19.23 1.38
N GLU A 258 9.61 20.51 1.72
CA GLU A 258 8.35 21.20 2.02
C GLU A 258 7.41 21.18 0.80
N GLU A 259 7.93 21.50 -0.39
CA GLU A 259 7.16 21.43 -1.63
C GLU A 259 6.83 19.98 -2.02
N LEU A 260 7.71 19.01 -1.73
CA LEU A 260 7.44 17.60 -1.95
C LEU A 260 6.24 17.12 -1.14
N TRP A 261 6.17 17.44 0.16
CA TRP A 261 5.02 17.09 1.01
C TRP A 261 3.75 17.85 0.63
N LYS A 262 3.87 19.10 0.16
CA LYS A 262 2.74 19.82 -0.45
C LYS A 262 2.28 19.17 -1.75
N LEU A 263 3.15 18.55 -2.54
CA LEU A 263 2.74 17.77 -3.71
C LEU A 263 2.08 16.46 -3.27
N ASP A 264 2.67 15.76 -2.29
CA ASP A 264 2.21 14.46 -1.78
C ASP A 264 0.72 14.47 -1.40
N ARG A 265 0.29 15.52 -0.68
CA ARG A 265 -1.10 15.78 -0.29
C ARG A 265 -2.10 15.91 -1.45
N HIS A 266 -1.61 16.01 -2.69
CA HIS A 266 -2.40 16.15 -3.92
C HIS A 266 -1.97 15.17 -5.02
N LEU A 267 -1.17 14.15 -4.70
CA LEU A 267 -0.75 13.15 -5.69
C LEU A 267 -1.92 12.36 -6.26
N ASP A 268 -3.00 12.23 -5.51
CA ASP A 268 -4.24 11.60 -5.94
C ASP A 268 -4.82 12.26 -7.21
N CYS A 269 -4.61 13.57 -7.41
CA CYS A 269 -4.92 14.25 -8.67
C CYS A 269 -4.13 13.67 -9.85
N LEU A 270 -2.83 13.42 -9.67
CA LEU A 270 -1.95 12.88 -10.71
C LEU A 270 -2.20 11.40 -10.96
N PHE A 271 -2.42 10.60 -9.91
CA PHE A 271 -2.81 9.19 -10.03
C PHE A 271 -4.18 9.00 -10.68
N ARG A 272 -5.11 9.95 -10.56
CA ARG A 272 -6.36 9.95 -11.34
C ARG A 272 -6.21 10.49 -12.77
N SER A 273 -4.99 10.87 -13.18
CA SER A 273 -4.72 11.51 -14.49
C SER A 273 -5.59 12.75 -14.73
N THR A 274 -5.84 13.53 -13.67
CA THR A 274 -6.69 14.74 -13.74
C THR A 274 -6.08 15.70 -14.76
N PRO A 275 -6.80 16.15 -15.81
CA PRO A 275 -6.23 17.02 -16.83
C PRO A 275 -5.60 18.28 -16.26
N ARG A 276 -4.45 18.70 -16.81
CA ARG A 276 -3.66 19.84 -16.32
C ARG A 276 -4.46 21.13 -16.16
N VAL A 277 -5.45 21.35 -17.03
CA VAL A 277 -6.35 22.52 -16.99
C VAL A 277 -7.18 22.56 -15.70
N PHE A 278 -7.53 21.41 -15.12
CA PHE A 278 -8.31 21.32 -13.88
C PHE A 278 -7.44 21.28 -12.61
N ALA A 279 -6.13 21.04 -12.72
CA ALA A 279 -5.21 20.99 -11.59
C ALA A 279 -3.89 21.78 -11.83
N PRO A 280 -3.93 23.02 -12.37
CA PRO A 280 -2.74 23.70 -12.87
C PRO A 280 -1.67 23.93 -11.78
N ARG A 281 -2.11 24.19 -10.54
CA ARG A 281 -1.21 24.38 -9.39
C ARG A 281 -0.48 23.09 -8.98
N VAL A 282 -1.13 21.94 -9.12
CA VAL A 282 -0.52 20.63 -8.80
C VAL A 282 0.57 20.30 -9.82
N TYR A 283 0.26 20.45 -11.11
CA TYR A 283 1.23 20.25 -12.18
C TYR A 283 2.39 21.24 -12.10
N ALA A 284 2.13 22.53 -11.84
CA ALA A 284 3.19 23.52 -11.68
C ALA A 284 4.11 23.25 -10.47
N ARG A 285 3.60 22.64 -9.40
CA ARG A 285 4.43 22.19 -8.27
C ARG A 285 5.27 20.97 -8.67
N ARG A 286 4.66 19.98 -9.33
CA ARG A 286 5.37 18.80 -9.84
C ARG A 286 6.52 19.20 -10.77
N ASP A 287 6.28 20.12 -11.71
CA ASP A 287 7.29 20.55 -12.68
C ASP A 287 8.46 21.26 -12.01
N ARG A 288 8.20 22.09 -10.98
CA ARG A 288 9.25 22.74 -10.20
C ARG A 288 10.10 21.74 -9.42
N LEU A 289 9.48 20.74 -8.80
CA LEU A 289 10.21 19.68 -8.09
C LEU A 289 11.07 18.84 -9.06
N LEU A 290 10.52 18.50 -10.24
CA LEU A 290 11.28 17.83 -11.29
C LEU A 290 12.50 18.68 -11.73
N ALA A 291 12.33 19.99 -11.89
CA ALA A 291 13.43 20.90 -12.20
C ALA A 291 14.51 20.93 -11.11
N CYS A 292 14.13 20.85 -9.82
CA CYS A 292 15.11 20.73 -8.72
C CYS A 292 15.92 19.43 -8.83
N VAL A 293 15.28 18.29 -9.12
CA VAL A 293 15.99 17.01 -9.28
C VAL A 293 16.91 17.07 -10.50
N LYS A 294 16.47 17.70 -11.60
CA LYS A 294 17.31 17.92 -12.79
C LYS A 294 18.54 18.78 -12.49
N ASP A 295 18.36 19.87 -11.74
CA ASP A 295 19.46 20.75 -11.34
C ASP A 295 20.47 20.03 -10.45
N TRP A 296 20.00 19.26 -9.45
CA TRP A 296 20.88 18.40 -8.64
C TRP A 296 21.65 17.39 -9.48
N ARG A 297 20.98 16.66 -10.40
CA ARG A 297 21.66 15.71 -11.29
C ARG A 297 22.71 16.38 -12.16
N ARG A 298 22.40 17.55 -12.73
CA ARG A 298 23.35 18.35 -13.51
C ARG A 298 24.54 18.79 -12.67
N HIS A 299 24.30 19.28 -11.46
CA HIS A 299 25.35 19.62 -10.52
C HIS A 299 26.24 18.41 -10.20
N ALA A 300 25.63 17.26 -9.94
CA ALA A 300 26.36 16.05 -9.62
C ALA A 300 27.24 15.58 -10.78
N GLN A 301 26.72 15.62 -12.01
CA GLN A 301 27.47 15.29 -13.22
C GLN A 301 28.68 16.22 -13.45
N LEU A 302 28.50 17.54 -13.27
CA LEU A 302 29.55 18.53 -13.55
C LEU A 302 30.67 18.55 -12.50
N ASN A 303 30.37 18.13 -11.27
CA ASN A 303 31.30 18.24 -10.14
C ASN A 303 31.84 16.88 -9.68
N PHE A 304 31.34 15.76 -10.23
CA PHE A 304 31.84 14.44 -9.90
C PHE A 304 33.35 14.33 -10.16
N ARG A 305 34.06 13.73 -9.20
CA ARG A 305 35.49 13.43 -9.30
C ARG A 305 35.72 12.02 -8.78
N ASP A 306 36.55 11.25 -9.48
CA ASP A 306 36.86 9.88 -9.08
C ASP A 306 37.53 9.80 -7.70
N ASP A 307 38.29 10.84 -7.32
CA ASP A 307 38.95 10.94 -6.01
C ASP A 307 37.98 11.23 -4.84
N ALA A 308 36.74 11.61 -5.12
CA ALA A 308 35.71 11.87 -4.12
C ALA A 308 34.90 10.62 -3.74
N VAL A 309 35.16 9.49 -4.39
CA VAL A 309 34.48 8.22 -4.15
C VAL A 309 35.05 7.55 -2.91
N ASP A 310 34.19 7.24 -1.93
CA ASP A 310 34.59 6.57 -0.70
C ASP A 310 34.75 5.04 -0.86
N GLU A 311 35.16 4.36 0.22
CA GLU A 311 35.32 2.89 0.25
C GLU A 311 34.02 2.10 -0.05
N ASN A 312 32.86 2.73 0.13
CA ASN A 312 31.56 2.14 -0.17
C ASN A 312 31.12 2.37 -1.63
N GLY A 313 31.86 3.22 -2.35
CA GLY A 313 31.60 3.66 -3.70
C GLY A 313 30.68 4.87 -3.79
N ASP A 314 30.31 5.47 -2.66
CA ASP A 314 29.44 6.64 -2.56
C ASP A 314 30.26 7.93 -2.72
N ASP A 315 29.62 9.05 -3.05
CA ASP A 315 30.30 10.34 -3.21
C ASP A 315 29.40 11.52 -2.78
N PRO A 316 29.95 12.69 -2.44
CA PRO A 316 29.14 13.82 -1.98
C PRO A 316 28.15 14.38 -3.02
N PHE A 317 28.40 14.15 -4.31
CA PHE A 317 27.66 14.79 -5.40
C PHE A 317 26.40 13.99 -5.78
N TRP A 318 26.57 12.68 -6.01
CA TRP A 318 25.48 11.74 -6.28
C TRP A 318 24.88 11.14 -5.01
N GLY A 319 25.57 11.27 -3.87
CA GLY A 319 25.23 10.58 -2.64
C GLY A 319 25.50 9.10 -2.75
N SER A 320 24.44 8.31 -2.63
CA SER A 320 24.54 6.87 -2.82
C SER A 320 24.89 6.54 -4.27
N ARG A 321 25.87 5.65 -4.47
CA ARG A 321 26.41 5.23 -5.79
C ARG A 321 25.36 4.78 -6.79
N VAL A 322 24.18 4.40 -6.32
CA VAL A 322 23.05 3.99 -7.16
C VAL A 322 22.65 5.07 -8.15
N PHE A 323 22.71 6.36 -7.81
CA PHE A 323 22.33 7.42 -8.75
C PHE A 323 23.38 7.66 -9.84
N ARG A 324 24.66 7.52 -9.50
CA ARG A 324 25.76 7.52 -10.49
C ARG A 324 25.64 6.33 -11.45
N GLN A 325 25.35 5.14 -10.92
CA GLN A 325 25.12 3.93 -11.74
C GLN A 325 23.89 4.08 -12.65
N ARG A 326 22.80 4.65 -12.14
CA ARG A 326 21.59 4.95 -12.92
C ARG A 326 21.85 6.00 -13.99
N HIS A 327 22.65 7.02 -13.71
CA HIS A 327 23.06 8.01 -14.70
C HIS A 327 23.81 7.37 -15.87
N ALA A 328 24.82 6.55 -15.59
CA ALA A 328 25.56 5.82 -16.63
C ALA A 328 24.63 4.92 -17.46
N LEU A 329 23.74 4.20 -16.78
CA LEU A 329 22.79 3.28 -17.42
C LEU A 329 21.78 4.00 -18.32
N PHE A 330 21.19 5.11 -17.86
CA PHE A 330 20.22 5.85 -18.65
C PHE A 330 20.85 6.60 -19.82
N SER A 331 22.12 6.99 -19.72
CA SER A 331 22.81 7.72 -20.79
C SER A 331 23.05 6.88 -22.04
N ASP A 332 23.00 5.55 -21.93
CA ASP A 332 23.15 4.61 -23.05
C ASP A 332 21.79 4.23 -23.70
N MET A 333 20.68 4.62 -23.08
CA MET A 333 19.31 4.30 -23.53
C MET A 333 18.79 5.31 -24.55
N ASP A 334 18.01 4.84 -25.52
CA ASP A 334 17.33 5.73 -26.46
C ASP A 334 16.28 6.61 -25.77
N HIS A 335 16.14 7.86 -26.21
CA HIS A 335 15.12 8.81 -25.73
C HIS A 335 15.16 9.15 -24.23
N MET A 336 16.13 8.64 -23.46
CA MET A 336 16.33 9.00 -22.05
C MET A 336 17.08 10.32 -21.94
N ASP A 337 16.40 11.43 -22.19
CA ASP A 337 16.95 12.76 -21.98
C ASP A 337 17.13 13.13 -20.49
N ALA A 338 17.72 14.30 -20.22
CA ALA A 338 17.97 14.76 -18.86
C ALA A 338 16.69 14.93 -18.02
N ASP A 339 15.55 15.27 -18.64
CA ASP A 339 14.26 15.41 -17.95
C ASP A 339 13.68 14.04 -17.59
N ALA A 340 13.73 13.06 -18.50
CA ALA A 340 13.31 11.70 -18.27
C ALA A 340 14.12 11.02 -17.17
N MET A 341 15.45 11.21 -17.17
CA MET A 341 16.31 10.71 -16.08
C MET A 341 15.97 11.35 -14.73
N ALA A 342 15.71 12.66 -14.70
CA ALA A 342 15.30 13.36 -13.49
C ALA A 342 13.93 12.87 -12.99
N ALA A 343 12.98 12.59 -13.88
CA ALA A 343 11.68 12.05 -13.52
C ALA A 343 11.80 10.64 -12.90
N ALA A 344 12.67 9.80 -13.46
CA ALA A 344 12.95 8.48 -12.93
C ALA A 344 13.52 8.52 -11.51
N ASP A 345 14.45 9.45 -11.24
CA ASP A 345 15.05 9.61 -9.91
C ASP A 345 14.12 10.31 -8.93
N PHE A 346 13.30 11.24 -9.41
CA PHE A 346 12.27 11.88 -8.59
C PHE A 346 11.31 10.83 -8.01
N GLY A 347 10.93 9.84 -8.81
CA GLY A 347 10.13 8.70 -8.34
C GLY A 347 10.83 7.88 -7.25
N VAL A 348 12.14 7.67 -7.33
CA VAL A 348 12.93 6.96 -6.30
C VAL A 348 12.97 7.77 -5.00
N ILE A 349 13.25 9.08 -5.08
CA ILE A 349 13.30 9.98 -3.93
C ILE A 349 11.95 9.99 -3.21
N TRP A 350 10.85 10.17 -3.95
CA TRP A 350 9.50 10.14 -3.38
C TRP A 350 9.18 8.79 -2.72
N ALA A 351 9.45 7.68 -3.42
CA ALA A 351 9.16 6.34 -2.90
C ALA A 351 9.96 6.01 -1.62
N SER A 352 11.19 6.51 -1.52
CA SER A 352 12.02 6.35 -0.32
C SER A 352 11.54 7.16 0.87
N THR A 353 10.89 8.30 0.65
CA THR A 353 10.53 9.26 1.70
C THR A 353 9.13 9.01 2.25
N ARG A 354 8.12 8.87 1.39
CA ARG A 354 6.72 8.96 1.80
C ARG A 354 6.28 7.89 2.82
N ASN A 355 6.43 6.60 2.47
CA ASN A 355 5.73 5.53 3.17
C ASN A 355 6.29 5.25 4.58
N SER A 356 7.62 5.25 4.73
CA SER A 356 8.26 4.92 6.00
C SER A 356 8.24 6.10 6.98
N VAL A 357 8.39 7.33 6.50
CA VAL A 357 8.27 8.54 7.33
C VAL A 357 6.88 8.62 7.97
N VAL A 358 5.82 8.41 7.17
CA VAL A 358 4.43 8.40 7.68
C VAL A 358 4.19 7.24 8.66
N ALA A 359 4.74 6.05 8.39
CA ALA A 359 4.62 4.92 9.31
C ALA A 359 5.40 5.16 10.63
N GLY A 360 6.55 5.83 10.57
CA GLY A 360 7.31 6.26 11.74
C GLY A 360 6.52 7.24 12.60
N LEU A 361 5.81 8.20 11.98
CA LEU A 361 4.91 9.12 12.69
C LEU A 361 3.82 8.36 13.43
N TRP A 362 3.12 7.45 12.75
CA TRP A 362 2.10 6.62 13.39
C TRP A 362 2.69 5.83 14.56
N ALA A 363 3.83 5.16 14.39
CA ALA A 363 4.47 4.43 15.47
C ALA A 363 4.75 5.32 16.71
N VAL A 364 5.25 6.53 16.51
CA VAL A 364 5.49 7.47 17.63
C VAL A 364 4.18 7.92 18.27
N LEU A 365 3.15 8.21 17.49
CA LEU A 365 1.83 8.58 18.03
C LEU A 365 1.25 7.46 18.91
N GLU A 366 1.25 6.22 18.42
CA GLU A 366 0.73 5.06 19.16
C GLU A 366 1.53 4.77 20.43
N ILE A 367 2.86 4.91 20.38
CA ILE A 367 3.72 4.66 21.54
C ILE A 367 3.53 5.75 22.59
N THR A 368 3.42 7.01 22.19
CA THR A 368 3.42 8.16 23.11
C THR A 368 2.05 8.47 23.71
N SER A 369 0.96 8.03 23.08
CA SER A 369 -0.39 8.15 23.63
C SER A 369 -0.65 7.21 24.82
N ASP A 370 -0.02 6.02 24.84
CA ASP A 370 -0.12 5.06 25.94
C ASP A 370 1.13 5.13 26.86
N LYS A 371 0.96 5.67 28.06
CA LYS A 371 2.03 5.81 29.07
C LYS A 371 2.64 4.48 29.50
N ASP A 372 1.88 3.39 29.49
CA ASP A 372 2.39 2.06 29.83
C ASP A 372 3.22 1.47 28.69
N LEU A 373 2.71 1.58 27.47
CA LEU A 373 3.44 1.18 26.27
C LEU A 373 4.76 1.97 26.13
N LEU A 374 4.72 3.29 26.29
CA LEU A 374 5.90 4.16 26.27
C LEU A 374 6.97 3.68 27.26
N ARG A 375 6.56 3.34 28.49
CA ARG A 375 7.49 2.86 29.53
C ARG A 375 8.13 1.53 29.14
N ARG A 376 7.36 0.60 28.57
CA ARG A 376 7.86 -0.70 28.10
C ARG A 376 8.80 -0.54 26.91
N VAL A 377 8.42 0.25 25.91
CA VAL A 377 9.27 0.54 24.76
C VAL A 377 10.58 1.19 25.20
N ARG A 378 10.56 2.18 26.09
CA ARG A 378 11.78 2.81 26.63
C ARG A 378 12.68 1.80 27.35
N ARG A 379 12.10 0.86 28.11
CA ARG A 379 12.85 -0.22 28.77
C ARG A 379 13.51 -1.15 27.76
N GLU A 380 12.80 -1.53 26.72
CA GLU A 380 13.32 -2.39 25.66
C GLU A 380 14.42 -1.69 24.85
N VAL A 381 14.22 -0.42 24.45
CA VAL A 381 15.23 0.38 23.75
C VAL A 381 16.48 0.59 24.61
N ALA A 382 16.35 0.75 25.93
CA ALA A 382 17.49 0.90 26.83
C ALA A 382 18.40 -0.34 26.84
N LYS A 383 17.86 -1.55 26.61
CA LYS A 383 18.65 -2.80 26.47
C LYS A 383 19.44 -2.86 25.17
N CYS A 384 19.09 -2.04 24.18
CA CYS A 384 19.77 -1.99 22.89
C CYS A 384 20.85 -0.89 22.84
N ARG A 385 21.25 -0.30 23.97
CA ARG A 385 22.31 0.73 23.99
C ARG A 385 23.68 0.13 23.69
N ASP A 386 24.51 0.89 22.98
CA ASP A 386 25.93 0.57 22.76
C ASP A 386 26.78 1.85 22.67
N SER A 387 28.08 1.68 22.38
CA SER A 387 29.05 2.76 22.23
C SER A 387 29.15 3.29 20.78
N SER A 388 28.18 2.99 19.91
CA SER A 388 28.19 3.50 18.53
C SER A 388 27.89 5.00 18.49
N PRO A 389 28.18 5.73 17.39
CA PRO A 389 27.87 7.16 17.27
C PRO A 389 26.36 7.50 17.43
N THR A 390 25.49 6.52 17.14
CA THR A 390 24.05 6.64 17.33
C THR A 390 23.63 6.34 18.77
N GLY A 391 24.49 5.67 19.55
CA GLY A 391 24.27 5.19 20.92
C GLY A 391 23.30 4.02 21.03
N ILE A 392 22.96 3.38 19.91
CA ILE A 392 22.00 2.29 19.83
C ILE A 392 22.54 1.19 18.91
N ASN A 393 22.61 -0.03 19.45
CA ASN A 393 22.82 -1.25 18.70
C ASN A 393 21.58 -1.56 17.84
N ILE A 394 21.67 -1.18 16.57
CA ILE A 394 20.57 -1.32 15.60
C ILE A 394 20.20 -2.79 15.37
N ALA A 395 21.14 -3.72 15.42
CA ALA A 395 20.83 -5.14 15.22
C ALA A 395 19.90 -5.66 16.33
N LEU A 396 20.25 -5.41 17.60
CA LEU A 396 19.41 -5.76 18.74
C LEU A 396 18.06 -5.05 18.69
N LEU A 397 18.04 -3.77 18.30
CA LEU A 397 16.80 -3.00 18.16
C LEU A 397 15.84 -3.62 17.13
N LEU A 398 16.37 -4.05 15.97
CA LEU A 398 15.58 -4.64 14.89
C LEU A 398 15.16 -6.09 15.14
N GLU A 399 15.65 -6.71 16.20
CA GLU A 399 15.25 -8.05 16.67
C GLU A 399 14.30 -8.00 17.88
N ASN A 400 14.14 -6.83 18.52
CA ASN A 400 13.29 -6.68 19.69
C ASN A 400 11.81 -7.01 19.39
N PRO A 401 11.20 -8.03 20.03
CA PRO A 401 9.85 -8.49 19.69
C PRO A 401 8.76 -7.42 19.81
N LEU A 402 8.82 -6.56 20.84
CA LEU A 402 7.81 -5.50 21.03
C LEU A 402 7.88 -4.47 19.90
N LEU A 403 9.09 -4.03 19.54
CA LEU A 403 9.28 -3.09 18.42
C LEU A 403 8.88 -3.71 17.08
N GLN A 404 9.14 -5.01 16.86
CA GLN A 404 8.64 -5.73 15.69
C GLN A 404 7.11 -5.74 15.63
N SER A 405 6.46 -5.99 16.77
CA SER A 405 5.01 -6.08 16.84
C SER A 405 4.35 -4.73 16.58
N ILE A 406 4.86 -3.65 17.18
CA ILE A 406 4.39 -2.27 16.92
C ILE A 406 4.56 -1.93 15.43
N TYR A 407 5.74 -2.18 14.86
CA TYR A 407 6.00 -1.97 13.45
C TYR A 407 5.02 -2.74 12.55
N ALA A 408 4.79 -4.02 12.84
CA ALA A 408 3.91 -4.86 12.03
C ALA A 408 2.44 -4.42 12.14
N GLU A 409 2.00 -4.02 13.33
CA GLU A 409 0.64 -3.54 13.58
C GLU A 409 0.37 -2.18 12.95
N VAL A 410 1.33 -1.24 13.05
CA VAL A 410 1.24 0.04 12.34
C VAL A 410 1.08 -0.20 10.84
N LEU A 411 1.88 -1.09 10.25
CA LEU A 411 1.75 -1.37 8.82
C LEU A 411 0.45 -2.10 8.47
N ARG A 412 -0.04 -3.02 9.30
CA ARG A 412 -1.34 -3.69 9.09
C ARG A 412 -2.48 -2.67 9.08
N LEU A 413 -2.48 -1.73 10.03
CA LEU A 413 -3.55 -0.76 10.20
C LEU A 413 -3.50 0.40 9.21
N ARG A 414 -2.30 0.84 8.85
CA ARG A 414 -2.10 2.11 8.14
C ARG A 414 -1.78 1.92 6.65
N VAL A 415 -1.49 0.71 6.17
CA VAL A 415 -1.20 0.44 4.75
C VAL A 415 -2.45 0.00 4.00
N HIS A 416 -2.93 0.86 3.11
CA HIS A 416 -4.04 0.60 2.20
C HIS A 416 -3.54 0.72 0.75
N MET A 417 -3.06 -0.38 0.19
CA MET A 417 -2.46 -0.45 -1.15
C MET A 417 -3.25 -1.39 -2.07
N LEU A 418 -3.29 -1.05 -3.36
CA LEU A 418 -3.77 -1.93 -4.42
C LEU A 418 -2.56 -2.55 -5.12
N LEU A 419 -2.34 -3.84 -4.88
CA LEU A 419 -1.22 -4.58 -5.46
C LEU A 419 -1.58 -5.04 -6.87
N LEU A 420 -0.78 -4.64 -7.85
CA LEU A 420 -0.99 -4.97 -9.26
C LEU A 420 0.01 -6.03 -9.76
N ARG A 421 -0.47 -6.92 -10.62
CA ARG A 421 0.35 -7.91 -11.35
C ARG A 421 -0.14 -8.02 -12.78
N VAL A 422 0.77 -7.96 -13.75
CA VAL A 422 0.48 -8.19 -15.17
C VAL A 422 1.33 -9.36 -15.66
N PRO A 423 0.76 -10.54 -15.93
CA PRO A 423 1.50 -11.69 -16.43
C PRO A 423 2.06 -11.38 -17.83
N LEU A 424 3.37 -11.57 -18.00
CA LEU A 424 4.10 -11.27 -19.22
C LEU A 424 4.78 -12.53 -19.79
N PHE A 425 5.54 -13.25 -18.97
CA PHE A 425 6.32 -14.41 -19.43
C PHE A 425 5.46 -15.64 -19.70
N ASP A 426 4.42 -15.81 -18.90
CA ASP A 426 3.46 -16.90 -18.97
C ASP A 426 2.15 -16.44 -18.32
N ASN A 427 1.11 -17.26 -18.41
CA ASN A 427 -0.08 -17.08 -17.60
C ASN A 427 0.28 -17.14 -16.10
N LEU A 428 -0.46 -16.41 -15.28
CA LEU A 428 -0.29 -16.46 -13.84
C LEU A 428 -1.25 -17.48 -13.23
N HIS A 429 -0.68 -18.58 -12.74
CA HIS A 429 -1.42 -19.64 -12.06
C HIS A 429 -1.69 -19.27 -10.60
N ILE A 430 -2.94 -19.39 -10.18
CA ILE A 430 -3.43 -19.12 -8.83
C ILE A 430 -4.26 -20.33 -8.40
N ARG A 431 -3.60 -21.34 -7.81
CA ARG A 431 -4.20 -22.66 -7.56
C ARG A 431 -4.80 -23.23 -8.85
N GLU A 432 -6.10 -23.52 -8.88
CA GLU A 432 -6.85 -24.00 -10.03
C GLU A 432 -7.16 -22.91 -11.08
N TRP A 433 -6.94 -21.64 -10.75
CA TRP A 433 -7.24 -20.50 -11.62
C TRP A 433 -6.04 -20.06 -12.44
N VAL A 434 -6.32 -19.44 -13.58
CA VAL A 434 -5.31 -18.90 -14.50
C VAL A 434 -5.71 -17.50 -14.91
N VAL A 435 -4.83 -16.54 -14.63
CA VAL A 435 -4.92 -15.19 -15.19
C VAL A 435 -4.11 -15.17 -16.49
N PRO A 436 -4.76 -14.93 -17.65
CA PRO A 436 -4.09 -14.88 -18.94
C PRO A 436 -2.99 -13.82 -18.99
N ARG A 437 -2.02 -14.04 -19.88
CA ARG A 437 -1.01 -13.03 -20.22
C ARG A 437 -1.64 -11.72 -20.68
N GLY A 438 -1.13 -10.61 -20.16
CA GLY A 438 -1.63 -9.26 -20.47
C GLY A 438 -2.77 -8.78 -19.57
N ASP A 439 -3.51 -9.69 -18.93
CA ASP A 439 -4.61 -9.31 -18.02
C ASP A 439 -4.07 -8.75 -16.70
N LEU A 440 -4.76 -7.74 -16.17
CA LEU A 440 -4.36 -7.11 -14.90
C LEU A 440 -4.97 -7.87 -13.72
N LEU A 441 -4.14 -8.36 -12.80
CA LEU A 441 -4.58 -8.86 -11.51
C LEU A 441 -4.39 -7.78 -10.43
N LEU A 442 -5.39 -7.62 -9.57
CA LEU A 442 -5.42 -6.72 -8.43
C LEU A 442 -5.69 -7.49 -7.13
N MET A 443 -4.96 -7.12 -6.07
CA MET A 443 -5.21 -7.53 -4.69
C MET A 443 -5.26 -6.30 -3.79
N SER A 444 -6.10 -6.31 -2.76
CA SER A 444 -6.20 -5.23 -1.78
C SER A 444 -5.54 -5.62 -0.47
N THR A 445 -4.57 -4.82 0.00
CA THR A 445 -4.00 -5.04 1.34
C THR A 445 -5.03 -4.79 2.42
N THR A 446 -5.97 -3.86 2.21
CA THR A 446 -7.06 -3.57 3.15
C THR A 446 -7.89 -4.81 3.48
N VAL A 447 -8.26 -5.60 2.46
CA VAL A 447 -9.01 -6.84 2.66
C VAL A 447 -8.18 -7.83 3.46
N ALA A 448 -6.92 -8.02 3.08
CA ALA A 448 -6.02 -8.96 3.75
C ALA A 448 -5.70 -8.56 5.20
N HIS A 449 -5.57 -7.26 5.48
CA HIS A 449 -5.17 -6.71 6.77
C HIS A 449 -6.32 -6.55 7.77
N MET A 450 -7.57 -6.52 7.29
CA MET A 450 -8.77 -6.35 8.11
C MET A 450 -9.66 -7.60 8.13
N ASP A 451 -9.16 -8.74 7.64
CA ASP A 451 -9.92 -10.00 7.56
C ASP A 451 -10.22 -10.58 8.96
N PRO A 452 -11.49 -10.57 9.43
CA PRO A 452 -11.85 -11.11 10.74
C PRO A 452 -11.70 -12.62 10.85
N ALA A 453 -11.61 -13.34 9.73
CA ALA A 453 -11.32 -14.77 9.74
C ALA A 453 -9.86 -15.06 10.10
N VAL A 454 -8.94 -14.13 9.83
CA VAL A 454 -7.50 -14.32 10.03
C VAL A 454 -7.00 -13.68 11.31
N TRP A 455 -7.37 -12.43 11.57
CA TRP A 455 -6.70 -11.61 12.57
C TRP A 455 -7.28 -11.82 13.97
N ASN A 456 -6.38 -12.00 14.94
CA ASN A 456 -6.72 -12.08 16.35
C ASN A 456 -7.22 -10.72 16.86
N ALA A 457 -8.43 -10.70 17.41
CA ALA A 457 -9.05 -9.51 18.03
C ALA A 457 -8.93 -9.51 19.57
N GLY A 458 -8.12 -10.40 20.13
CA GLY A 458 -8.00 -10.62 21.56
C GLY A 458 -9.22 -11.33 22.16
N GLU A 459 -9.11 -11.70 23.43
CA GLU A 459 -10.18 -12.36 24.18
C GLU A 459 -11.43 -11.47 24.24
N GLY A 460 -12.58 -12.04 23.87
CA GLY A 460 -13.86 -11.33 23.82
C GLY A 460 -13.93 -10.22 22.76
N GLY A 461 -12.99 -10.17 21.81
CA GLY A 461 -12.94 -9.11 20.80
C GLY A 461 -12.51 -7.74 21.34
N ARG A 462 -11.80 -7.71 22.48
CA ARG A 462 -11.35 -6.48 23.16
C ARG A 462 -10.41 -5.60 22.33
N HIS A 463 -9.81 -6.12 21.26
CA HIS A 463 -8.93 -5.41 20.35
C HIS A 463 -9.45 -5.48 18.90
N PRO A 464 -10.47 -4.66 18.55
CA PRO A 464 -11.00 -4.56 17.19
C PRO A 464 -9.91 -4.42 16.12
N LEU A 465 -10.19 -4.91 14.91
CA LEU A 465 -9.20 -4.95 13.83
C LEU A 465 -8.86 -3.56 13.26
N ASP A 466 -9.70 -2.56 13.50
CA ASP A 466 -9.49 -1.16 13.14
C ASP A 466 -8.86 -0.33 14.28
N SER A 467 -8.53 -0.97 15.40
CA SER A 467 -7.83 -0.36 16.54
C SER A 467 -6.39 -0.84 16.66
N PHE A 468 -5.51 0.02 17.16
CA PHE A 468 -4.11 -0.33 17.42
C PHE A 468 -3.97 -1.25 18.63
N TRP A 469 -3.24 -2.36 18.43
CA TRP A 469 -2.84 -3.26 19.50
C TRP A 469 -1.37 -3.63 19.39
N ALA A 470 -0.53 -3.00 20.21
CA ALA A 470 0.93 -3.16 20.19
C ALA A 470 1.41 -4.61 20.31
N GLU A 471 0.61 -5.49 20.92
CA GLU A 471 0.97 -6.88 21.17
C GLU A 471 0.36 -7.87 20.18
N ARG A 472 -0.35 -7.39 19.13
CA ARG A 472 -1.05 -8.28 18.19
C ARG A 472 -0.13 -9.33 17.58
N PHE A 473 1.15 -9.01 17.37
CA PHE A 473 2.14 -9.93 16.80
C PHE A 473 3.06 -10.59 17.84
N LEU A 474 2.76 -10.46 19.14
CA LEU A 474 3.53 -11.12 20.20
C LEU A 474 2.95 -12.48 20.53
N ARG A 475 3.82 -13.49 20.50
CA ARG A 475 3.57 -14.82 21.04
C ARG A 475 4.17 -14.90 22.44
N TYR A 476 3.34 -15.30 23.39
CA TYR A 476 3.74 -15.53 24.77
C TYR A 476 3.78 -17.04 25.01
N GLU A 477 4.93 -17.54 25.44
CA GLU A 477 5.10 -18.94 25.81
C GLU A 477 4.11 -19.32 26.92
N GLY A 478 3.42 -20.45 26.76
CA GLY A 478 2.40 -20.91 27.71
C GLY A 478 1.08 -20.15 27.68
N VAL A 479 0.86 -19.23 26.72
CA VAL A 479 -0.41 -18.50 26.55
C VAL A 479 -1.06 -18.89 25.21
N PRO A 480 -1.96 -19.88 25.20
CA PRO A 480 -2.73 -20.27 24.02
C PRO A 480 -3.49 -19.09 23.42
N GLY A 481 -3.60 -19.04 22.09
CA GLY A 481 -4.27 -17.96 21.38
C GLY A 481 -3.53 -16.61 21.38
N SER A 482 -2.31 -16.53 21.93
CA SER A 482 -1.43 -15.37 21.71
C SER A 482 -0.87 -15.36 20.29
N GLY A 483 -0.51 -14.17 19.80
CA GLY A 483 -0.06 -13.94 18.43
C GLY A 483 -1.15 -13.45 17.47
N PRO A 484 -0.79 -13.20 16.20
CA PRO A 484 -1.62 -12.43 15.29
C PRO A 484 -2.74 -13.24 14.64
N ARG A 485 -2.63 -14.57 14.62
CA ARG A 485 -3.63 -15.46 14.03
C ARG A 485 -4.77 -15.71 15.01
N ARG A 486 -6.01 -15.56 14.54
CA ARG A 486 -7.20 -15.97 15.28
C ARG A 486 -7.20 -17.50 15.44
N THR A 487 -7.35 -17.97 16.67
CA THR A 487 -7.61 -19.37 17.01
C THR A 487 -9.11 -19.58 17.18
N ASP A 488 -9.66 -20.67 16.63
CA ASP A 488 -11.07 -21.01 16.84
C ASP A 488 -11.26 -21.43 18.32
N GLY A 489 -12.38 -21.01 18.93
CA GLY A 489 -12.61 -21.01 20.38
C GLY A 489 -12.53 -22.34 21.15
N ASN A 490 -12.09 -23.43 20.53
CA ASN A 490 -11.80 -24.71 21.21
C ASN A 490 -10.40 -24.78 21.85
N GLU A 491 -9.50 -23.85 21.52
CA GLU A 491 -8.17 -23.75 22.16
C GLU A 491 -8.09 -22.62 23.21
N ALA A 492 -9.22 -21.96 23.53
CA ALA A 492 -9.31 -20.99 24.61
C ALA A 492 -9.33 -21.68 25.99
N GLY A 493 -8.34 -22.53 26.25
CA GLY A 493 -8.02 -23.05 27.56
C GLY A 493 -6.97 -22.17 28.23
N GLY A 494 -7.38 -21.40 29.24
CA GLY A 494 -6.49 -20.65 30.12
C GLY A 494 -6.36 -19.17 29.76
N SER A 495 -6.75 -18.33 30.71
CA SER A 495 -6.72 -16.87 30.70
C SER A 495 -5.47 -16.27 30.02
N CYS A 496 -5.69 -15.28 29.15
CA CYS A 496 -4.69 -14.28 28.82
C CYS A 496 -4.85 -13.14 29.85
N PRO A 497 -3.92 -12.95 30.81
CA PRO A 497 -4.14 -11.96 31.87
C PRO A 497 -3.75 -10.58 31.35
N ALA A 498 -4.72 -9.90 30.75
CA ALA A 498 -4.66 -8.46 30.59
C ALA A 498 -5.94 -7.80 31.12
N ARG A 499 -5.76 -7.23 32.33
CA ARG A 499 -6.50 -6.13 32.97
C ARG A 499 -7.97 -6.37 33.32
N GLY A 500 -8.19 -6.85 34.56
CA GLY A 500 -9.26 -6.36 35.40
C GLY A 500 -8.87 -5.03 36.04
N ALA A 501 -9.80 -4.08 36.11
CA ALA A 501 -9.60 -2.81 36.80
C ALA A 501 -9.40 -3.04 38.30
N GLY A 502 -8.16 -2.96 38.76
CA GLY A 502 -7.83 -3.06 40.18
C GLY A 502 -6.32 -2.95 40.39
N ARG A 503 -5.91 -1.97 41.21
CA ARG A 503 -4.54 -1.91 41.74
C ARG A 503 -4.19 -3.24 42.40
N ARG A 504 -3.12 -3.90 41.96
CA ARG A 504 -2.22 -4.69 42.77
C ARG A 504 -0.87 -4.82 42.08
N GLU A 505 0.17 -4.46 42.81
CA GLU A 505 1.55 -4.88 42.57
C GLU A 505 1.57 -6.40 42.71
N ASP A 506 1.67 -7.13 41.60
CA ASP A 506 2.16 -8.50 41.50
C ASP A 506 2.42 -8.79 40.01
N GLY A 507 3.53 -9.46 39.71
CA GLY A 507 4.19 -9.50 38.40
C GLY A 507 3.30 -9.90 37.21
N CYS A 508 3.58 -9.24 36.07
CA CYS A 508 3.15 -9.72 34.76
C CYS A 508 3.65 -11.17 34.57
N PRO A 509 2.81 -12.15 34.19
CA PRO A 509 3.25 -13.53 33.96
C PRO A 509 4.21 -13.68 32.77
N ALA A 510 4.53 -12.58 32.07
CA ALA A 510 5.73 -12.45 31.24
C ALA A 510 7.05 -12.63 32.02
N SER A 511 7.02 -12.85 33.35
CA SER A 511 8.21 -13.06 34.17
C SER A 511 8.74 -14.50 34.20
N ALA A 512 8.16 -15.46 33.44
CA ALA A 512 8.65 -16.85 33.44
C ALA A 512 8.78 -17.55 32.07
N GLY A 513 8.29 -16.97 30.96
CA GLY A 513 8.34 -17.58 29.62
C GLY A 513 8.85 -16.64 28.52
N GLY A 514 9.37 -17.19 27.43
CA GLY A 514 9.90 -16.42 26.29
C GLY A 514 8.81 -15.67 25.50
N VAL A 515 9.15 -14.47 25.01
CA VAL A 515 8.31 -13.68 24.09
C VAL A 515 8.93 -13.70 22.70
N SER A 516 8.12 -13.99 21.68
CA SER A 516 8.59 -14.03 20.29
C SER A 516 7.66 -13.28 19.32
N PHE A 517 8.18 -12.95 18.14
CA PHE A 517 7.44 -12.24 17.09
C PHE A 517 6.76 -13.23 16.13
N GLY A 518 5.43 -13.25 16.13
CA GLY A 518 4.57 -14.24 15.46
C GLY A 518 4.20 -13.95 13.99
N ILE A 519 4.98 -13.17 13.25
CA ILE A 519 4.61 -12.73 11.89
C ILE A 519 4.31 -13.87 10.90
N LYS A 520 4.93 -15.04 11.10
CA LYS A 520 4.77 -16.22 10.23
C LYS A 520 3.35 -16.80 10.25
N ASP A 521 2.57 -16.49 11.28
CA ASP A 521 1.24 -17.10 11.49
C ASP A 521 0.17 -16.52 10.57
N VAL A 522 0.48 -15.36 9.99
CA VAL A 522 -0.38 -14.58 9.10
C VAL A 522 0.26 -14.44 7.72
N ASP A 523 1.06 -15.43 7.31
CA ASP A 523 1.62 -15.50 5.97
C ASP A 523 0.51 -15.53 4.90
N GLY A 524 0.65 -14.67 3.89
CA GLY A 524 -0.39 -14.39 2.91
C GLY A 524 -1.42 -13.33 3.32
N SER A 525 -1.46 -12.91 4.59
CA SER A 525 -2.37 -11.87 5.09
C SER A 525 -1.64 -10.59 5.49
N TRP A 526 -0.48 -10.68 6.13
CA TRP A 526 0.36 -9.51 6.38
C TRP A 526 1.19 -9.18 5.14
N ILE A 527 0.64 -8.33 4.27
CA ILE A 527 1.22 -8.01 2.96
C ILE A 527 1.49 -6.51 2.70
N PRO A 528 1.97 -5.70 3.67
CA PRO A 528 2.12 -4.25 3.48
C PRO A 528 3.18 -3.86 2.43
N TYR A 529 4.09 -4.78 2.09
CA TYR A 529 5.11 -4.58 1.05
C TYR A 529 4.76 -5.29 -0.27
N GLY A 530 3.55 -5.83 -0.38
CA GLY A 530 3.23 -6.88 -1.35
C GLY A 530 4.03 -8.15 -1.07
N GLY A 531 4.30 -8.92 -2.12
CA GLY A 531 5.06 -10.17 -2.01
C GLY A 531 5.51 -10.74 -3.34
N GLY A 532 6.30 -11.80 -3.27
CA GLY A 532 6.91 -12.46 -4.43
C GLY A 532 8.08 -11.66 -5.03
N GLN A 533 8.35 -11.86 -6.32
CA GLN A 533 9.48 -11.18 -6.99
C GLN A 533 9.27 -9.66 -7.03
N ARG A 534 8.02 -9.20 -7.15
CA ARG A 534 7.68 -7.78 -7.24
C ARG A 534 7.27 -7.17 -5.89
N GLN A 535 7.89 -7.63 -4.81
CA GLN A 535 7.75 -7.02 -3.48
C GLN A 535 8.57 -5.73 -3.35
N CYS A 536 8.24 -4.88 -2.38
CA CYS A 536 8.99 -3.64 -2.15
C CYS A 536 10.49 -3.93 -1.93
N PRO A 537 11.39 -3.35 -2.76
CA PRO A 537 12.83 -3.55 -2.60
C PRO A 537 13.35 -2.85 -1.33
N GLY A 538 12.75 -1.71 -0.96
CA GLY A 538 13.14 -0.91 0.21
C GLY A 538 12.64 -1.43 1.56
N ARG A 539 11.96 -2.58 1.64
CA ARG A 539 11.32 -3.09 2.88
C ARG A 539 12.27 -3.22 4.07
N HIS A 540 13.54 -3.54 3.83
CA HIS A 540 14.54 -3.65 4.90
C HIS A 540 14.93 -2.27 5.44
N PHE A 541 15.05 -1.26 4.58
CA PHE A 541 15.21 0.12 5.00
C PHE A 541 13.95 0.63 5.71
N ALA A 542 12.76 0.42 5.15
CA ALA A 542 11.51 0.89 5.77
C ALA A 542 11.32 0.34 7.19
N LYS A 543 11.56 -0.96 7.41
CA LYS A 543 11.55 -1.56 8.75
C LYS A 543 12.52 -0.84 9.70
N ARG A 544 13.74 -0.60 9.23
CA ARG A 544 14.79 0.05 10.00
C ARG A 544 14.44 1.49 10.32
N ASP A 545 13.99 2.25 9.33
CA ASP A 545 13.54 3.63 9.45
C ASP A 545 12.44 3.77 10.50
N ILE A 546 11.36 2.99 10.39
CA ILE A 546 10.22 3.07 11.30
C ILE A 546 10.64 2.77 12.75
N ILE A 547 11.35 1.65 12.96
CA ILE A 547 11.74 1.20 14.30
C ILE A 547 12.78 2.15 14.92
N TYR A 548 13.80 2.54 14.15
CA TYR A 548 14.85 3.42 14.62
C TYR A 548 14.33 4.82 14.93
N THR A 549 13.50 5.39 14.04
CA THR A 549 12.86 6.69 14.27
C THR A 549 12.05 6.68 15.56
N ALA A 550 11.21 5.65 15.77
CA ALA A 550 10.45 5.53 17.01
C ALA A 550 11.36 5.43 18.24
N ALA A 551 12.42 4.62 18.18
CA ALA A 551 13.37 4.43 19.28
C ALA A 551 14.12 5.72 19.64
N VAL A 552 14.62 6.46 18.65
CA VAL A 552 15.35 7.71 18.90
C VAL A 552 14.41 8.79 19.45
N MET A 553 13.19 8.92 18.90
CA MET A 553 12.20 9.88 19.37
C MET A 553 11.84 9.67 20.85
N VAL A 554 11.52 8.43 21.26
CA VAL A 554 11.17 8.16 22.68
C VAL A 554 12.38 8.17 23.62
N THR A 555 13.58 8.07 23.07
CA THR A 555 14.83 8.18 23.83
C THR A 555 15.19 9.64 24.10
N TYR A 556 15.05 10.51 23.11
CA TYR A 556 15.45 11.92 23.24
C TYR A 556 14.38 12.78 23.89
N PHE A 557 13.09 12.44 23.71
CA PHE A 557 11.99 13.32 24.05
C PHE A 557 10.90 12.65 24.89
N ASP A 558 10.28 13.45 25.77
CA ASP A 558 8.91 13.25 26.18
C ASP A 558 8.02 14.00 25.18
N ILE A 559 7.06 13.30 24.58
CA ILE A 559 6.12 13.83 23.59
C ILE A 559 4.72 13.51 24.08
N GLU A 560 3.84 14.50 24.08
CA GLU A 560 2.43 14.31 24.40
C GLU A 560 1.57 14.97 23.31
N PRO A 561 0.88 14.16 22.48
CA PRO A 561 -0.15 14.68 21.59
C PRO A 561 -1.22 15.41 22.41
N LEU A 562 -1.64 16.60 21.96
CA LEU A 562 -2.71 17.38 22.58
C LEU A 562 -4.09 17.04 21.98
N VAL A 563 -4.17 15.87 21.33
CA VAL A 563 -5.35 15.32 20.69
C VAL A 563 -5.46 13.84 21.04
N ASP A 564 -6.67 13.31 21.04
CA ASP A 564 -6.88 11.87 21.18
C ASP A 564 -6.39 11.15 19.90
N VAL A 565 -5.36 10.32 20.04
CA VAL A 565 -4.75 9.59 18.92
C VAL A 565 -5.73 8.60 18.29
N ASP A 566 -6.63 8.00 19.07
CA ASP A 566 -7.64 7.07 18.55
C ASP A 566 -8.69 7.78 17.68
N SER A 567 -8.87 9.09 17.89
CA SER A 567 -9.79 9.91 17.09
C SER A 567 -9.20 10.33 15.74
N LEU A 568 -7.87 10.27 15.56
CA LEU A 568 -7.18 10.71 14.35
C LEU A 568 -7.68 9.94 13.12
N LYS A 569 -7.91 10.67 12.03
CA LYS A 569 -8.35 10.09 10.76
C LYS A 569 -7.18 9.94 9.80
N MET A 570 -7.22 8.88 9.03
CA MET A 570 -6.31 8.67 7.90
C MET A 570 -6.76 9.51 6.70
N ASP A 571 -5.80 10.09 5.97
CA ASP A 571 -6.05 10.79 4.72
C ASP A 571 -6.26 9.81 3.57
N MET A 572 -7.53 9.56 3.26
CA MET A 572 -7.95 8.60 2.23
C MET A 572 -7.59 9.02 0.79
N ARG A 573 -7.08 10.24 0.55
CA ARG A 573 -6.55 10.60 -0.77
C ARG A 573 -5.40 9.69 -1.20
N GLY A 574 -4.62 9.20 -0.25
CA GLY A 574 -3.53 8.26 -0.50
C GLY A 574 -3.97 6.80 -0.73
N PHE A 575 -5.27 6.48 -0.68
CA PHE A 575 -5.75 5.11 -0.78
C PHE A 575 -5.28 4.44 -2.08
N GLY A 576 -4.73 3.23 -1.95
CA GLY A 576 -4.14 2.47 -3.04
C GLY A 576 -2.63 2.69 -3.22
N LEU A 577 -2.03 3.71 -2.59
CA LEU A 577 -0.63 4.08 -2.79
C LEU A 577 0.35 3.54 -1.72
N GLY A 578 -0.13 3.16 -0.53
CA GLY A 578 0.73 2.69 0.56
C GLY A 578 0.24 3.08 1.95
N THR A 579 1.11 3.66 2.76
CA THR A 579 0.77 4.13 4.12
C THR A 579 -0.14 5.36 4.07
N MET A 580 -1.21 5.42 4.86
CA MET A 580 -2.08 6.60 4.91
C MET A 580 -1.51 7.65 5.86
N ALA A 581 -1.41 8.90 5.39
CA ALA A 581 -1.02 10.03 6.22
C ALA A 581 -2.10 10.35 7.28
N VAL A 582 -1.72 11.08 8.32
CA VAL A 582 -2.69 11.69 9.24
C VAL A 582 -3.45 12.78 8.49
N LYS A 583 -4.77 12.84 8.64
CA LYS A 583 -5.61 13.89 8.10
C LYS A 583 -5.61 15.09 9.04
N GLY A 584 -5.06 16.20 8.59
CA GLY A 584 -4.99 17.45 9.36
C GLY A 584 -3.66 17.60 10.10
N VAL A 585 -3.66 18.42 11.15
CA VAL A 585 -2.49 18.72 11.97
C VAL A 585 -2.55 17.93 13.28
N VAL A 586 -1.39 17.66 13.89
CA VAL A 586 -1.32 17.00 15.20
C VAL A 586 -0.62 17.93 16.21
N PRO A 587 -1.37 18.78 16.93
CA PRO A 587 -0.81 19.59 18.01
C PRO A 587 -0.23 18.70 19.10
N PHE A 588 0.92 19.08 19.65
CA PHE A 588 1.63 18.30 20.65
C PHE A 588 2.46 19.21 21.56
N ARG A 589 2.82 18.71 22.74
CA ARG A 589 3.91 19.29 23.53
C ARG A 589 5.10 18.33 23.58
N ILE A 590 6.28 18.90 23.65
CA ILE A 590 7.54 18.16 23.65
C ILE A 590 8.54 18.78 24.62
N ARG A 591 9.36 17.95 25.24
CA ARG A 591 10.57 18.36 25.95
C ARG A 591 11.67 17.32 25.80
N ARG A 592 12.92 17.76 25.94
CA ARG A 592 14.08 16.89 25.99
C ARG A 592 14.12 16.13 27.31
N ARG A 593 14.44 14.84 27.26
CA ARG A 593 14.55 14.03 28.48
C ARG A 593 15.85 14.35 29.20
N GLU A 594 15.80 14.45 30.52
CA GLU A 594 16.99 14.67 31.37
C GLU A 594 17.79 13.37 31.58
N VAL A 595 17.12 12.21 31.48
CA VAL A 595 17.77 10.88 31.54
C VAL A 595 18.41 10.56 30.20
N LEU A 596 19.22 11.50 29.73
CA LEU A 596 20.25 11.25 28.76
C LEU A 596 21.49 10.81 29.55
N GLY A 597 21.50 9.58 30.05
CA GLY A 597 22.76 8.90 30.34
C GLY A 597 23.46 8.60 29.01
N TRP A 598 24.00 9.65 28.38
CA TRP A 598 24.81 9.67 27.17
C TRP A 598 26.23 10.04 27.55
#